data_AF-A0A0D3AS90-F1
#
_entry.id   AF-A0A0D3AS90-F1
#
_cell.length_a   1.000
_cell.length_b   1.000
_cell.length_c   1.000
_cell.angle_alpha   90.00
_cell.angle_beta   90.00
_cell.angle_gamma   90.00
#
_symmetry.space_group_name_H-M   'P 1'
#
loop_
_entity.id
_entity.type
_entity.pdbx_description
1 polymer ?
#
loop_
_entity_poly.entity_id
_entity_poly.type
_entity_poly.pdbx_seq_one_letter_code
_entity_poly.pdbx_strand_id
1 'polypeptide(L)'
;MQKVSARPGTMKRIPYMFLHRQIVEETQALSLINICMVDGSWTSTNQFSGIGWVCKDRMGKIQLMGTRNIRRRETALHLELEALRWAIESMLQHSDCQGFGTECKDMIAMVKDPQAWPNFSTELEVIQILKMCSPDFKISYFPRTHTEIVDSLARNARSFHRSLCYIGCSIPVWLPRTPQV
;
A
#
# COMPACT_ATOMS: atom_id res chain seq x y z
N MET A 1 44.34 11.75 37.66
CA MET A 1 42.96 11.73 37.11
C MET A 1 42.97 12.38 35.74
N GLN A 2 43.06 11.60 34.66
CA GLN A 2 42.91 12.08 33.28
C GLN A 2 41.51 11.72 32.79
N LYS A 3 40.71 12.73 32.45
CA LYS A 3 39.39 12.57 31.83
C LYS A 3 39.57 12.02 30.41
N VAL A 4 39.13 10.79 30.17
CA VAL A 4 38.96 10.24 28.83
C VAL A 4 37.70 10.88 28.23
N SER A 5 37.91 11.71 27.21
CA SER A 5 36.85 12.32 26.40
C SER A 5 36.27 11.27 25.45
N ALA A 6 35.00 10.90 25.64
CA ALA A 6 34.25 10.06 24.72
C ALA A 6 33.93 10.86 23.45
N ARG A 7 34.38 10.37 22.29
CA ARG A 7 34.04 10.96 20.98
C ARG A 7 32.57 10.66 20.67
N PRO A 8 31.78 11.62 20.15
CA PRO A 8 30.43 11.36 19.69
C PRO A 8 30.45 10.41 18.50
N GLY A 9 29.69 9.31 18.60
CA GLY A 9 29.51 8.35 17.53
C GLY A 9 28.97 9.03 16.27
N THR A 10 29.71 8.91 15.18
CA THR A 10 29.28 9.39 13.87
C THR A 10 28.12 8.50 13.40
N MET A 11 26.90 9.04 13.39
CA MET A 11 25.77 8.43 12.69
C MET A 11 26.14 8.43 11.21
N LYS A 12 26.66 7.30 10.71
CA LYS A 12 26.98 7.13 9.30
C LYS A 12 25.68 7.28 8.51
N ARG A 13 25.48 8.43 7.86
CA ARG A 13 24.45 8.59 6.84
C ARG A 13 24.68 7.51 5.79
N ILE A 14 23.74 6.58 5.68
CA ILE A 14 23.71 5.62 4.57
C ILE A 14 23.60 6.46 3.29
N PRO A 15 24.53 6.34 2.32
CA PRO A 15 24.49 7.15 1.11
C PRO A 15 23.18 6.91 0.36
N TYR A 16 22.58 7.98 -0.18
CA TYR A 16 21.36 7.91 -0.98
C TYR A 16 21.46 6.87 -2.11
N MET A 17 22.65 6.74 -2.73
CA MET A 17 22.89 5.72 -3.76
C MET A 17 22.81 4.27 -3.24
N PHE A 18 23.17 4.04 -1.98
CA PHE A 18 23.06 2.72 -1.35
C PHE A 18 21.59 2.38 -1.09
N LEU A 19 20.82 3.31 -0.55
CA LEU A 19 19.38 3.15 -0.35
C LEU A 19 18.64 2.98 -1.68
N HIS A 20 18.98 3.78 -2.69
CA HIS A 20 18.40 3.68 -4.03
C HIS A 20 18.74 2.34 -4.70
N ARG A 21 19.98 1.87 -4.56
CA ARG A 21 20.39 0.56 -5.09
C ARG A 21 19.65 -0.58 -4.40
N GLN A 22 19.49 -0.52 -3.08
CA GLN A 22 18.76 -1.52 -2.30
C GLN A 22 17.26 -1.52 -2.65
N ILE A 23 16.66 -0.34 -2.87
CA ILE A 23 15.29 -0.21 -3.39
C ILE A 23 15.18 -0.78 -4.81
N VAL A 24 16.14 -0.51 -5.69
CA VAL A 24 16.15 -1.03 -7.07
C VAL A 24 16.33 -2.54 -7.08
N GLU A 25 17.20 -3.10 -6.25
CA GLU A 25 17.44 -4.55 -6.13
C GLU A 25 16.21 -5.26 -5.51
N GLU A 26 15.57 -4.70 -4.49
CA GLU A 26 14.28 -5.22 -3.97
C GLU A 26 13.17 -5.12 -5.02
N THR A 27 13.10 -4.02 -5.76
CA THR A 27 12.13 -3.83 -6.84
C THR A 27 12.37 -4.81 -8.01
N GLN A 28 13.63 -5.10 -8.32
CA GLN A 28 14.03 -6.10 -9.32
C GLN A 28 13.77 -7.53 -8.84
N ALA A 29 14.00 -7.85 -7.57
CA ALA A 29 13.63 -9.15 -7.00
C ALA A 29 12.10 -9.35 -6.98
N LEU A 30 11.34 -8.27 -6.74
CA LEU A 30 9.88 -8.25 -6.86
C LEU A 30 9.40 -8.32 -8.31
N SER A 31 10.22 -7.95 -9.30
CA SER A 31 9.86 -8.06 -10.73
C SER A 31 9.61 -9.51 -11.20
N LEU A 32 9.97 -10.51 -10.38
CA LEU A 32 9.71 -11.93 -10.64
C LEU A 32 8.35 -12.41 -10.11
N ILE A 33 7.63 -11.58 -9.34
CA ILE A 33 6.38 -11.95 -8.66
C ILE A 33 5.28 -10.98 -9.10
N ASN A 34 4.04 -11.47 -9.22
CA ASN A 34 2.88 -10.59 -9.38
C ASN A 34 2.77 -9.67 -8.15
N ILE A 35 2.52 -8.40 -8.37
CA ILE A 35 2.46 -7.40 -7.30
C ILE A 35 1.15 -6.64 -7.32
N CYS A 36 0.52 -6.54 -6.15
CA CYS A 36 -0.67 -5.77 -5.89
C CYS A 36 -0.29 -4.47 -5.17
N MET A 37 -0.34 -3.35 -5.90
CA MET A 37 -0.13 -2.02 -5.33
C MET A 37 -1.42 -1.55 -4.69
N VAL A 38 -1.35 -0.99 -3.47
CA VAL A 38 -2.51 -0.55 -2.69
C VAL A 38 -2.34 0.92 -2.29
N ASP A 39 -3.43 1.67 -2.23
CA ASP A 39 -3.41 3.07 -1.81
C ASP A 39 -4.77 3.55 -1.28
N GLY A 40 -4.71 4.56 -0.41
CA GLY A 40 -5.85 5.21 0.23
C GLY A 40 -5.94 6.70 -0.10
N SER A 41 -7.15 7.18 -0.33
CA SER A 41 -7.44 8.60 -0.49
C SER A 41 -8.35 9.08 0.64
N TRP A 42 -7.77 9.85 1.56
CA TRP A 42 -8.42 10.35 2.77
C TRP A 42 -8.42 11.89 2.82
N THR A 43 -9.49 12.50 3.34
CA THR A 43 -9.51 13.90 3.78
C THR A 43 -10.31 13.99 5.07
N SER A 44 -10.11 15.05 5.85
CA SER A 44 -10.86 15.31 7.08
C SER A 44 -12.29 15.79 6.83
N THR A 45 -12.59 16.32 5.64
CA THR A 45 -13.85 17.01 5.33
C THR A 45 -14.83 16.20 4.49
N ASN A 46 -14.37 15.22 3.72
CA ASN A 46 -15.25 14.42 2.86
C ASN A 46 -16.00 13.35 3.68
N GLN A 47 -17.25 13.06 3.29
CA GLN A 47 -18.04 11.99 3.90
C GLN A 47 -17.48 10.60 3.60
N PHE A 48 -16.91 10.44 2.41
CA PHE A 48 -16.31 9.20 1.94
C PHE A 48 -14.79 9.31 1.90
N SER A 49 -14.13 8.18 2.11
CA SER A 49 -12.77 7.91 1.71
C SER A 49 -12.78 6.97 0.51
N GLY A 50 -11.71 6.99 -0.29
CA GLY A 50 -11.55 6.05 -1.39
C GLY A 50 -10.36 5.14 -1.16
N ILE A 51 -10.48 3.89 -1.57
CA ILE A 51 -9.39 2.91 -1.56
C ILE A 51 -9.26 2.32 -2.95
N GLY A 52 -8.03 1.98 -3.32
CA GLY A 52 -7.73 1.38 -4.60
C GLY A 52 -6.63 0.35 -4.49
N TRP A 53 -6.63 -0.58 -5.44
CA TRP A 53 -5.50 -1.48 -5.65
C TRP A 53 -5.36 -1.87 -7.12
N VAL A 54 -4.16 -2.22 -7.53
CA VAL A 54 -3.84 -2.70 -8.89
C VAL A 54 -2.87 -3.87 -8.80
N CYS A 55 -3.29 -5.02 -9.31
CA CYS A 55 -2.46 -6.20 -9.49
C CYS A 55 -1.79 -6.17 -10.87
N LYS A 56 -0.46 -6.24 -10.89
CA LYS A 56 0.36 -6.32 -12.09
C LYS A 56 1.06 -7.68 -12.15
N ASP A 57 1.22 -8.22 -13.36
CA ASP A 57 2.05 -9.38 -13.57
C ASP A 57 3.55 -9.03 -13.50
N ARG A 58 4.40 -10.05 -13.61
CA ARG A 58 5.87 -9.93 -13.67
C ARG A 58 6.39 -9.01 -14.79
N MET A 59 5.59 -8.74 -15.83
CA MET A 59 5.94 -7.84 -16.93
C MET A 59 5.46 -6.40 -16.67
N GLY A 60 4.83 -6.13 -15.53
CA GLY A 60 4.25 -4.84 -15.18
C GLY A 60 2.89 -4.59 -15.84
N LYS A 61 2.31 -5.58 -16.54
CA LYS A 61 0.99 -5.44 -17.15
C LYS A 61 -0.08 -5.61 -16.09
N ILE A 62 -1.05 -4.70 -16.08
CA ILE A 62 -2.19 -4.76 -15.18
C ILE A 62 -3.06 -5.97 -15.54
N GLN A 63 -3.33 -6.81 -14.55
CA GLN A 63 -4.19 -7.98 -14.66
C GLN A 63 -5.56 -7.72 -14.04
N LEU A 64 -5.58 -7.05 -12.88
CA LEU A 64 -6.79 -6.77 -12.13
C LEU A 64 -6.63 -5.45 -11.37
N MET A 65 -7.73 -4.75 -11.15
CA MET A 65 -7.77 -3.56 -10.31
C MET A 65 -9.05 -3.51 -9.50
N GLY A 66 -8.99 -2.84 -8.36
CA GLY A 66 -10.12 -2.53 -7.52
C GLY A 66 -10.17 -1.05 -7.20
N THR A 67 -11.39 -0.49 -7.17
CA THR A 67 -11.66 0.83 -6.61
C THR A 67 -12.98 0.82 -5.85
N ARG A 68 -12.95 1.37 -4.65
CA ARG A 68 -14.11 1.37 -3.74
C ARG A 68 -14.11 2.62 -2.90
N ASN A 69 -15.29 3.15 -2.62
CA ASN A 69 -15.44 4.12 -1.56
C ASN A 69 -16.01 3.49 -0.30
N ILE A 70 -15.62 4.08 0.82
CA ILE A 70 -16.05 3.67 2.14
C ILE A 70 -16.38 4.91 2.96
N ARG A 71 -17.16 4.76 4.02
CA ARG A 71 -17.34 5.86 4.98
C ARG A 71 -15.98 6.31 5.50
N ARG A 72 -15.82 7.62 5.69
CA ARG A 72 -14.55 8.20 6.13
C ARG A 72 -14.03 7.48 7.38
N ARG A 73 -12.80 6.96 7.31
CA ARG A 73 -12.10 6.37 8.45
C ARG A 73 -11.55 7.46 9.38
N GLU A 74 -11.19 7.09 10.59
CA GLU A 74 -10.73 8.04 11.62
C GLU A 74 -9.47 8.78 11.19
N THR A 75 -8.51 8.05 10.62
CA THR A 75 -7.23 8.60 10.13
C THR A 75 -6.90 8.05 8.75
N ALA A 76 -5.93 8.69 8.07
CA ALA A 76 -5.38 8.16 6.83
C ALA A 76 -4.78 6.75 7.01
N LEU A 77 -4.08 6.49 8.13
CA LEU A 77 -3.52 5.15 8.39
C LEU A 77 -4.58 4.05 8.54
N HIS A 78 -5.73 4.35 9.16
CA HIS A 78 -6.85 3.39 9.19
C HIS A 78 -7.37 3.08 7.78
N LEU A 79 -7.33 4.07 6.88
CA LEU A 79 -7.72 3.88 5.49
C LEU A 79 -6.70 3.03 4.72
N GLU A 80 -5.41 3.25 4.93
CA GLU A 80 -4.35 2.46 4.30
C GLU A 80 -4.47 0.98 4.69
N LEU A 81 -4.68 0.67 5.98
CA LEU A 81 -4.89 -0.72 6.43
C LEU A 81 -6.15 -1.34 5.83
N GLU A 82 -7.23 -0.56 5.69
CA GLU A 82 -8.46 -1.02 5.03
C GLU A 82 -8.22 -1.33 3.55
N ALA A 83 -7.42 -0.50 2.86
CA ALA A 83 -7.02 -0.72 1.47
C ALA A 83 -6.21 -2.01 1.33
N LEU A 84 -5.23 -2.24 2.22
CA LEU A 84 -4.44 -3.46 2.25
C LEU A 84 -5.32 -4.68 2.55
N ARG A 85 -6.19 -4.61 3.56
CA ARG A 85 -7.12 -5.70 3.90
C ARG A 85 -7.95 -6.10 2.68
N TRP A 86 -8.56 -5.11 2.03
CA TRP A 86 -9.40 -5.35 0.86
C TRP A 86 -8.61 -5.92 -0.32
N ALA A 87 -7.37 -5.47 -0.52
CA ALA A 87 -6.51 -6.01 -1.55
C ALA A 87 -6.15 -7.48 -1.28
N ILE A 88 -5.81 -7.85 -0.03
CA ILE A 88 -5.52 -9.25 0.33
C ILE A 88 -6.75 -10.13 0.09
N GLU A 89 -7.92 -9.72 0.58
CA GLU A 89 -9.19 -10.42 0.34
C GLU A 89 -9.46 -10.61 -1.17
N SER A 90 -9.20 -9.57 -1.97
CA SER A 90 -9.41 -9.61 -3.41
C SER A 90 -8.42 -10.53 -4.12
N MET A 91 -7.15 -10.55 -3.70
CA MET A 91 -6.16 -11.47 -4.28
C MET A 91 -6.54 -12.91 -3.94
N LEU A 92 -6.85 -13.22 -2.68
CA LEU A 92 -7.28 -14.56 -2.27
C LEU A 92 -8.48 -15.09 -3.08
N GLN A 93 -9.37 -14.22 -3.56
CA GLN A 93 -10.54 -14.61 -4.34
C GLN A 93 -10.30 -14.67 -5.86
N HIS A 94 -9.35 -13.90 -6.38
CA HIS A 94 -9.28 -13.60 -7.82
C HIS A 94 -7.90 -13.77 -8.47
N SER A 95 -6.85 -14.07 -7.70
CA SER A 95 -5.46 -14.09 -8.21
C SER A 95 -4.50 -14.87 -7.31
N ASP A 96 -3.42 -15.40 -7.87
CA ASP A 96 -2.32 -16.00 -7.08
C ASP A 96 -1.30 -14.95 -6.58
N CYS A 97 -1.64 -13.66 -6.66
CA CYS A 97 -0.76 -12.57 -6.27
C CYS A 97 -0.61 -12.47 -4.73
N GLN A 98 0.60 -12.71 -4.23
CA GLN A 98 0.93 -12.62 -2.80
C GLN A 98 1.91 -11.49 -2.46
N GLY A 99 2.38 -10.76 -3.47
CA GLY A 99 3.19 -9.56 -3.30
C GLY A 99 2.32 -8.31 -3.20
N PHE A 100 2.61 -7.44 -2.22
CA PHE A 100 1.91 -6.19 -1.98
C PHE A 100 2.87 -5.01 -1.95
N GLY A 101 2.45 -3.87 -2.50
CA GLY A 101 3.24 -2.65 -2.56
C GLY A 101 2.47 -1.44 -2.05
N THR A 102 3.13 -0.56 -1.30
CA THR A 102 2.55 0.69 -0.77
C THR A 102 3.58 1.80 -0.69
N GLU A 103 3.15 3.06 -0.78
CA GLU A 103 3.99 4.22 -0.42
C GLU A 103 4.00 4.52 1.09
N CYS A 104 3.16 3.86 1.89
CA CYS A 104 3.04 4.10 3.32
C CYS A 104 4.05 3.26 4.13
N LYS A 105 5.15 3.89 4.57
CA LYS A 105 6.16 3.25 5.43
C LYS A 105 5.62 2.84 6.79
N ASP A 106 4.71 3.63 7.36
CA ASP A 106 4.11 3.34 8.66
C ASP A 106 3.26 2.07 8.56
N MET A 107 2.45 1.90 7.51
CA MET A 107 1.72 0.65 7.28
C MET A 107 2.65 -0.56 7.21
N ILE A 108 3.79 -0.45 6.53
CA ILE A 108 4.79 -1.54 6.49
C ILE A 108 5.32 -1.84 7.91
N ALA A 109 5.62 -0.81 8.70
CA ALA A 109 6.07 -0.98 10.08
C ALA A 109 4.99 -1.65 10.94
N MET A 110 3.73 -1.25 10.80
CA MET A 110 2.59 -1.82 11.51
C MET A 110 2.35 -3.29 11.17
N VAL A 111 2.45 -3.66 9.89
CA VAL A 111 2.28 -5.06 9.45
C VAL A 111 3.44 -5.95 9.90
N LYS A 112 4.63 -5.38 10.11
CA LYS A 112 5.83 -6.08 10.60
C LYS A 112 5.84 -6.26 12.12
N ASP A 113 5.50 -5.22 12.87
CA ASP A 113 5.45 -5.24 14.33
C ASP A 113 4.12 -4.67 14.85
N PRO A 114 3.03 -5.44 14.74
CA PRO A 114 1.69 -4.95 15.07
C PRO A 114 1.50 -4.62 16.56
N GLN A 115 2.30 -5.23 17.44
CA GLN A 115 2.22 -4.99 18.89
C GLN A 115 2.71 -3.58 19.28
N ALA A 116 3.55 -2.96 18.45
CA ALA A 116 3.97 -1.57 18.64
C ALA A 116 2.88 -0.53 18.31
N TRP A 117 1.74 -0.96 17.75
CA TRP A 117 0.67 -0.07 17.26
C TRP A 117 -0.70 -0.41 17.86
N PRO A 118 -0.86 -0.31 19.19
CA PRO A 118 -2.07 -0.77 19.89
C PRO A 118 -3.36 -0.08 19.46
N ASN A 119 -3.27 1.15 18.93
CA ASN A 119 -4.43 1.89 18.42
C ASN A 119 -5.05 1.28 17.16
N PHE A 120 -4.38 0.32 16.53
CA PHE A 120 -4.81 -0.33 15.28
C PHE A 120 -4.94 -1.85 15.47
N SER A 121 -5.03 -2.34 16.70
CA SER A 121 -5.00 -3.77 17.03
C SER A 121 -6.07 -4.56 16.26
N THR A 122 -7.29 -4.03 16.18
CA THR A 122 -8.41 -4.70 15.50
C THR A 122 -8.15 -4.85 14.00
N GLU A 123 -7.70 -3.80 13.33
CA GLU A 123 -7.35 -3.84 11.90
C GLU A 123 -6.18 -4.80 11.64
N LEU A 124 -5.16 -4.76 12.50
CA LEU A 124 -3.95 -5.57 12.36
C LEU A 124 -4.19 -7.05 12.65
N GLU A 125 -5.08 -7.40 13.59
CA GLU A 125 -5.51 -8.77 13.84
C GLU A 125 -6.18 -9.38 12.60
N VAL A 126 -7.07 -8.64 11.95
CA VAL A 126 -7.72 -9.12 10.72
C VAL A 126 -6.71 -9.31 9.59
N ILE A 127 -5.77 -8.36 9.42
CA ILE A 127 -4.68 -8.51 8.43
C ILE A 127 -3.80 -9.72 8.76
N GLN A 128 -3.51 -10.00 10.03
CA GLN A 128 -2.74 -11.19 10.43
C GLN A 128 -3.46 -12.49 10.04
N ILE A 129 -4.77 -12.58 10.28
CA ILE A 129 -5.56 -13.74 9.88
C ILE A 129 -5.52 -13.94 8.37
N LEU A 130 -5.71 -12.85 7.60
CA LEU A 130 -5.63 -12.91 6.14
C LEU A 130 -4.24 -13.32 5.63
N LYS A 131 -3.17 -12.86 6.30
CA LYS A 131 -1.79 -13.29 6.00
C LYS A 131 -1.59 -14.80 6.21
N MET A 132 -2.24 -15.40 7.21
CA MET A 132 -2.15 -16.86 7.40
C MET A 132 -2.74 -17.66 6.24
N CYS A 133 -3.66 -17.06 5.48
CA CYS A 133 -4.22 -17.65 4.25
C CYS A 133 -3.34 -17.40 3.00
N SER A 134 -2.26 -16.61 3.12
CA SER A 134 -1.35 -16.25 2.02
C SER A 134 0.10 -16.59 2.41
N PRO A 135 0.55 -17.85 2.19
CA PRO A 135 1.81 -18.37 2.76
C PRO A 135 3.08 -17.59 2.33
N ASP A 136 3.06 -16.96 1.15
CA ASP A 136 4.16 -16.16 0.61
C ASP A 136 3.89 -14.64 0.67
N PHE A 137 3.04 -14.20 1.60
CA PHE A 137 2.71 -12.78 1.77
C PHE A 137 3.99 -11.93 1.92
N LYS A 138 4.14 -10.94 1.02
CA LYS A 138 5.23 -9.96 1.07
C LYS A 138 4.67 -8.57 0.92
N ILE A 139 5.12 -7.63 1.75
CA ILE A 139 4.78 -6.21 1.61
C ILE A 139 6.04 -5.35 1.57
N SER A 140 6.13 -4.49 0.55
CA SER A 140 7.31 -3.66 0.29
C SER A 140 6.94 -2.21 0.00
N TYR A 141 7.90 -1.32 0.22
CA TYR A 141 7.76 0.10 -0.06
C TYR A 141 7.94 0.39 -1.55
N PHE A 142 7.04 1.19 -2.12
CA PHE A 142 7.11 1.68 -3.50
C PHE A 142 6.97 3.19 -3.52
N PRO A 143 7.84 3.92 -4.23
CA PRO A 143 7.66 5.36 -4.44
C PRO A 143 6.36 5.66 -5.19
N ARG A 144 5.79 6.85 -4.94
CA ARG A 144 4.55 7.35 -5.55
C ARG A 144 4.49 7.23 -7.08
N THR A 145 5.63 7.41 -7.75
CA THR A 145 5.76 7.29 -9.21
C THR A 145 5.36 5.91 -9.74
N HIS A 146 5.34 4.88 -8.89
CA HIS A 146 4.90 3.54 -9.26
C HIS A 146 3.43 3.28 -8.91
N THR A 147 2.82 4.09 -8.03
CA THR A 147 1.45 3.92 -7.50
C THR A 147 0.44 4.92 -8.08
N GLU A 148 0.82 5.77 -9.05
CA GLU A 148 -0.02 6.84 -9.62
C GLU A 148 -1.41 6.38 -10.06
N ILE A 149 -1.49 5.22 -10.70
CA ILE A 149 -2.79 4.65 -11.12
C ILE A 149 -3.67 4.33 -9.91
N VAL A 150 -3.09 3.83 -8.82
CA VAL A 150 -3.82 3.46 -7.60
C VAL A 150 -4.27 4.71 -6.85
N ASP A 151 -3.41 5.72 -6.75
CA ASP A 151 -3.78 7.04 -6.17
C ASP A 151 -5.00 7.61 -6.91
N SER A 152 -5.00 7.56 -8.24
CA SER A 152 -6.14 8.04 -9.00
C SER A 152 -7.40 7.20 -8.79
N LEU A 153 -7.29 5.88 -8.73
CA LEU A 153 -8.44 5.01 -8.44
C LEU A 153 -9.04 5.36 -7.07
N ALA A 154 -8.21 5.55 -6.05
CA ALA A 154 -8.65 5.91 -4.71
C ALA A 154 -9.23 7.33 -4.67
N ARG A 155 -8.60 8.31 -5.33
CA ARG A 155 -9.11 9.69 -5.41
C ARG A 155 -10.44 9.78 -6.13
N ASN A 156 -10.58 9.04 -7.22
CA ASN A 156 -11.84 8.95 -7.95
C ASN A 156 -12.90 8.33 -7.05
N ALA A 157 -12.67 7.19 -6.40
CA ALA A 157 -13.64 6.62 -5.48
C ALA A 157 -14.08 7.61 -4.38
N ARG A 158 -13.14 8.35 -3.78
CA ARG A 158 -13.44 9.36 -2.77
C ARG A 158 -14.40 10.45 -3.26
N SER A 159 -14.33 10.83 -4.54
CA SER A 159 -15.18 11.88 -5.10
C SER A 159 -16.62 11.43 -5.40
N PHE A 160 -16.90 10.13 -5.41
CA PHE A 160 -18.25 9.62 -5.62
C PHE A 160 -19.14 9.90 -4.39
N HIS A 161 -20.33 10.45 -4.64
CA HIS A 161 -21.33 10.75 -3.60
C HIS A 161 -22.24 9.57 -3.24
N ARG A 162 -22.08 8.43 -3.93
CA ARG A 162 -22.85 7.19 -3.71
C ARG A 162 -21.89 6.04 -3.50
N SER A 163 -22.36 4.95 -2.89
CA SER A 163 -21.55 3.75 -2.72
C SER A 163 -20.99 3.27 -4.06
N LEU A 164 -19.68 3.06 -4.09
CA LEU A 164 -18.92 2.60 -5.24
C LEU A 164 -18.09 1.39 -4.81
N CYS A 165 -18.20 0.28 -5.56
CA CYS A 165 -17.31 -0.87 -5.45
C CYS A 165 -17.16 -1.48 -6.85
N TYR A 166 -15.93 -1.54 -7.34
CA TYR A 166 -15.61 -2.10 -8.64
C TYR A 166 -14.34 -2.94 -8.55
N ILE A 167 -14.38 -4.12 -9.16
CA ILE A 167 -13.23 -4.99 -9.41
C ILE A 167 -13.30 -5.42 -10.88
N GLY A 168 -12.20 -5.26 -11.62
CA GLY A 168 -12.15 -5.64 -13.03
C GLY A 168 -10.77 -5.49 -13.66
N CYS A 169 -10.64 -5.84 -14.92
CA CYS A 169 -9.37 -5.83 -15.66
C CYS A 169 -9.10 -4.52 -16.43
N SER A 170 -10.08 -3.60 -16.45
CA SER A 170 -10.00 -2.32 -17.17
C SER A 170 -10.66 -1.19 -16.37
N ILE A 171 -10.27 0.05 -16.65
CA ILE A 171 -10.93 1.23 -16.06
C ILE A 171 -12.29 1.38 -16.74
N PRO A 172 -13.40 1.38 -16.00
CA PRO A 172 -14.71 1.51 -16.60
C PRO A 172 -14.91 2.93 -17.16
N VAL A 173 -15.66 3.05 -18.26
CA VAL A 173 -15.85 4.31 -18.99
C VAL A 173 -16.46 5.42 -18.13
N TRP A 174 -17.25 5.06 -17.11
CA TRP A 174 -17.88 5.99 -16.19
C TRP A 174 -16.94 6.49 -15.07
N LEU A 175 -15.73 5.92 -14.94
CA LEU A 175 -14.74 6.41 -13.99
C LEU A 175 -14.00 7.61 -14.61
N PRO A 176 -13.92 8.76 -13.93
CA PRO A 176 -13.15 9.90 -14.43
C PRO A 176 -11.71 9.47 -14.73
N ARG A 177 -11.19 9.79 -15.93
CA ARG A 177 -9.79 9.47 -16.25
C ARG A 177 -8.86 10.26 -15.34
N THR A 178 -7.72 9.67 -15.01
CA THR A 178 -6.56 10.42 -14.56
C THR A 178 -6.32 11.59 -15.51
N PRO A 179 -6.07 12.81 -15.00
CA PRO A 179 -5.36 13.80 -15.79
C PRO A 179 -4.04 13.14 -16.23
N GLN A 180 -3.86 12.96 -17.53
CA GLN A 180 -2.55 12.64 -18.09
C GLN A 180 -1.72 13.91 -17.87
N VAL A 181 -0.69 13.83 -17.02
CA VAL A 181 0.28 14.92 -16.83
C VAL A 181 1.27 14.91 -17.99
#